data_AF-A0A963DP00-F1
#
_entry.id   AF-A0A963DP00-F1
#
_cell.length_a   1.000
_cell.length_b   1.000
_cell.length_c   1.000
_cell.angle_alpha   90.00
_cell.angle_beta   90.00
_cell.angle_gamma   90.00
#
_symmetry.space_group_name_H-M   'P 1'
#
loop_
_entity.id
_entity.type
_entity.pdbx_description
1 polymer ?
#
loop_
_entity_poly.entity_id
_entity_poly.type
_entity_poly.pdbx_seq_one_letter_code
_entity_poly.pdbx_strand_id
1 'polypeptide(L)'
;KAHGAAPPADCVGVEPAAASIEQQGLGWKNKCGSGNAGDTITSGLEGAWTSTPTAWTMQYLSNLFTFDWVQTKSPAGGTQWIPADGAAANLVPDAFDPAKRHAPIMFTTDLALKFDPAYRKISQRFLKNPPEFELAFAKAWFKLTHRDLGPRARYAGNLVPSEELLWQDPLPAVDHELVGAEDIARLKTEILASGLTIPELVRTAWASAASFRGTDM
;
A
#
# COMPACT_ATOMS: atom_id res chain seq x y z
N LYS A 1 -2.09 -13.27 6.59
CA LYS A 1 -1.55 -13.61 7.94
C LYS A 1 -0.17 -12.99 8.09
N ALA A 2 0.40 -12.98 9.29
CA ALA A 2 1.82 -12.71 9.50
C ALA A 2 2.58 -14.00 9.86
N HIS A 3 3.90 -13.87 9.95
CA HIS A 3 4.83 -14.97 10.17
C HIS A 3 5.91 -14.61 11.21
N GLY A 4 5.94 -15.40 12.27
CA GLY A 4 6.73 -15.22 13.48
C GLY A 4 6.70 -16.50 14.33
N ALA A 5 6.88 -17.65 13.68
CA ALA A 5 6.77 -18.98 14.29
C ALA A 5 7.79 -19.23 15.43
N ALA A 6 8.93 -18.53 15.42
CA ALA A 6 9.95 -18.58 16.47
C ALA A 6 10.80 -17.29 16.47
N PRO A 7 11.57 -17.01 17.53
CA PRO A 7 12.50 -15.88 17.57
C PRO A 7 13.48 -15.89 16.38
N PRO A 8 13.69 -14.76 15.68
CA PRO A 8 14.46 -14.75 14.43
C PRO A 8 15.98 -14.88 14.63
N ALA A 9 16.53 -14.46 15.78
CA ALA A 9 17.97 -14.27 15.99
C ALA A 9 18.80 -15.52 15.65
N ASP A 10 18.30 -16.71 16.02
CA ASP A 10 19.00 -17.97 15.79
C ASP A 10 18.45 -18.75 14.58
N CYS A 11 17.43 -18.23 13.89
CA CYS A 11 16.71 -18.95 12.85
C CYS A 11 16.86 -18.31 11.47
N VAL A 12 16.79 -16.98 11.38
CA VAL A 12 16.73 -16.25 10.11
C VAL A 12 18.12 -15.72 9.75
N GLY A 13 18.63 -16.12 8.59
CA GLY A 13 19.89 -15.65 8.05
C GLY A 13 19.84 -14.21 7.52
N VAL A 14 20.96 -13.78 6.94
CA VAL A 14 21.13 -12.44 6.37
C VAL A 14 20.18 -12.17 5.20
N GLU A 15 19.89 -10.89 4.98
CA GLU A 15 19.09 -10.39 3.87
C GLU A 15 19.72 -10.65 2.50
N PRO A 16 18.94 -10.54 1.39
CA PRO A 16 19.39 -10.93 0.05
C PRO A 16 20.71 -10.29 -0.41
N ALA A 17 20.96 -9.02 -0.05
CA ALA A 17 22.15 -8.29 -0.48
C ALA A 17 23.45 -8.77 0.20
N ALA A 18 23.34 -9.42 1.37
CA ALA A 18 24.46 -9.99 2.10
C ALA A 18 24.51 -11.53 2.02
N ALA A 19 23.50 -12.14 1.39
CA ALA A 19 23.45 -13.57 1.20
C ALA A 19 24.51 -14.06 0.22
N SER A 20 24.93 -15.30 0.40
CA SER A 20 25.90 -15.95 -0.46
C SER A 20 25.31 -16.23 -1.85
N ILE A 21 26.18 -16.33 -2.87
CA ILE A 21 25.77 -16.46 -4.27
C ILE A 21 24.91 -17.71 -4.55
N GLU A 22 25.10 -18.79 -3.79
CA GLU A 22 24.28 -20.00 -3.91
C GLU A 22 22.82 -19.79 -3.47
N GLN A 23 22.48 -18.69 -2.79
CA GLN A 23 21.08 -18.33 -2.52
C GLN A 23 20.39 -17.67 -3.73
N GLN A 24 21.11 -17.42 -4.83
CA GLN A 24 20.54 -16.97 -6.11
C GLN A 24 19.66 -15.71 -5.98
N GLY A 25 20.11 -14.74 -5.18
CA GLY A 25 19.40 -13.48 -4.94
C GLY A 25 18.28 -13.57 -3.90
N LEU A 26 18.10 -14.72 -3.25
CA LEU A 26 17.25 -14.85 -2.07
C LEU A 26 18.04 -14.56 -0.78
N GLY A 27 17.33 -14.30 0.30
CA GLY A 27 17.89 -14.05 1.63
C GLY A 27 16.90 -14.46 2.72
N TRP A 28 17.19 -14.07 3.97
CA TRP A 28 16.43 -14.45 5.16
C TRP A 28 16.21 -15.96 5.28
N LYS A 29 17.21 -16.75 4.84
CA LYS A 29 17.14 -18.20 4.87
C LYS A 29 16.86 -18.66 6.30
N ASN A 30 15.72 -19.30 6.49
CA ASN A 30 15.33 -19.83 7.78
C ASN A 30 15.89 -21.25 7.95
N LYS A 31 16.71 -21.46 8.98
CA LYS A 31 17.33 -22.76 9.30
C LYS A 31 16.61 -23.53 10.41
N CYS A 32 15.56 -22.97 10.99
CA CYS A 32 14.74 -23.62 12.02
C CYS A 32 13.57 -24.38 11.40
N GLY A 33 13.28 -25.56 11.94
CA GLY A 33 12.22 -26.44 11.43
C GLY A 33 12.41 -26.78 9.96
N SER A 34 11.33 -26.69 9.18
CA SER A 34 11.33 -26.80 7.72
C SER A 34 11.83 -25.55 6.99
N GLY A 35 12.00 -24.44 7.70
CA GLY A 35 12.39 -23.13 7.14
C GLY A 35 11.27 -22.42 6.35
N ASN A 36 10.10 -23.03 6.19
CA ASN A 36 8.96 -22.48 5.46
C ASN A 36 7.64 -22.97 6.06
N ALA A 37 6.52 -22.68 5.39
CA ALA A 37 5.18 -23.09 5.80
C ALA A 37 4.86 -22.75 7.28
N GLY A 38 4.62 -23.77 8.11
CA GLY A 38 4.32 -23.58 9.53
C GLY A 38 5.46 -22.97 10.34
N ASP A 39 6.69 -23.06 9.83
CA ASP A 39 7.90 -22.54 10.48
C ASP A 39 8.34 -21.19 9.91
N THR A 40 7.56 -20.58 9.00
CA THR A 40 7.93 -19.30 8.38
C THR A 40 8.08 -18.19 9.43
N ILE A 41 9.14 -17.40 9.28
CA ILE A 41 9.41 -16.19 10.08
C ILE A 41 9.63 -15.04 9.11
N THR A 42 8.96 -13.91 9.33
CA THR A 42 9.12 -12.70 8.51
C THR A 42 9.14 -11.46 9.40
N SER A 43 7.98 -11.00 9.88
CA SER A 43 7.91 -9.82 10.74
C SER A 43 8.16 -10.14 12.21
N GLY A 44 8.09 -11.41 12.61
CA GLY A 44 8.07 -11.81 14.02
C GLY A 44 6.69 -11.65 14.69
N LEU A 45 5.67 -11.23 13.96
CA LEU A 45 4.26 -11.29 14.39
C LEU A 45 3.62 -12.55 13.79
N GLU A 46 2.67 -13.18 14.49
CA GLU A 46 2.13 -14.48 14.07
C GLU A 46 0.60 -14.53 14.15
N GLY A 47 -0.03 -15.19 13.17
CA GLY A 47 -1.47 -15.38 13.12
C GLY A 47 -2.16 -14.64 11.98
N ALA A 48 -3.47 -14.85 11.85
CA ALA A 48 -4.29 -14.22 10.80
C ALA A 48 -5.43 -13.39 11.39
N TRP A 49 -5.87 -12.39 10.62
CA TRP A 49 -6.95 -11.49 11.03
C TRP A 49 -8.36 -12.07 10.85
N THR A 50 -8.54 -12.99 9.90
CA THR A 50 -9.85 -13.44 9.41
C THR A 50 -9.90 -14.97 9.30
N SER A 51 -11.09 -15.56 9.38
CA SER A 51 -11.28 -17.02 9.23
C SER A 51 -11.22 -17.49 7.78
N THR A 52 -11.36 -16.56 6.82
CA THR A 52 -11.17 -16.82 5.38
C THR A 52 -10.05 -15.94 4.80
N PRO A 53 -8.76 -16.22 5.10
CA PRO A 53 -7.64 -15.34 4.73
C PRO A 53 -7.45 -15.12 3.22
N THR A 54 -8.07 -15.94 2.38
CA THR A 54 -7.95 -15.93 0.92
C THR A 54 -9.21 -15.40 0.22
N ALA A 55 -10.18 -14.87 0.97
CA ALA A 55 -11.41 -14.32 0.42
C ALA A 55 -11.59 -12.85 0.80
N TRP A 56 -12.07 -12.04 -0.16
CA TRP A 56 -12.48 -10.67 0.11
C TRP A 56 -13.75 -10.68 0.98
N THR A 57 -13.64 -10.16 2.20
CA THR A 57 -14.72 -10.15 3.19
C THR A 57 -14.60 -8.92 4.09
N MET A 58 -15.68 -8.63 4.82
CA MET A 58 -15.66 -7.60 5.87
C MET A 58 -15.16 -8.12 7.22
N GLN A 59 -14.61 -9.35 7.27
CA GLN A 59 -14.25 -10.00 8.52
C GLN A 59 -13.18 -9.25 9.31
N TYR A 60 -12.27 -8.54 8.63
CA TYR A 60 -11.25 -7.73 9.31
C TYR A 60 -11.90 -6.65 10.19
N LEU A 61 -12.77 -5.82 9.60
CA LEU A 61 -13.47 -4.76 10.33
C LEU A 61 -14.49 -5.33 11.32
N SER A 62 -15.20 -6.41 10.97
CA SER A 62 -16.16 -7.01 11.89
C SER A 62 -15.45 -7.58 13.12
N ASN A 63 -14.36 -8.34 12.95
CA ASN A 63 -13.58 -8.88 14.07
C ASN A 63 -13.02 -7.75 14.94
N LEU A 64 -12.46 -6.72 14.33
CA LEU A 64 -11.89 -5.56 15.03
C LEU A 64 -12.90 -4.93 16.01
N PHE A 65 -14.15 -4.72 15.57
CA PHE A 65 -15.19 -4.09 16.38
C PHE A 65 -16.03 -5.04 17.24
N THR A 66 -16.04 -6.35 16.94
CA THR A 66 -16.82 -7.34 17.69
C THR A 66 -16.13 -7.74 18.98
N PHE A 67 -14.80 -7.88 18.96
CA PHE A 67 -14.04 -8.32 20.12
C PHE A 67 -13.41 -7.16 20.87
N ASP A 68 -13.28 -7.34 22.18
CA ASP A 68 -12.30 -6.61 22.98
C ASP A 68 -10.95 -7.31 22.89
N TRP A 69 -9.88 -6.53 22.92
CA TRP A 69 -8.54 -6.98 22.57
C TRP A 69 -7.60 -6.87 23.77
N VAL A 70 -6.92 -7.97 24.11
CA VAL A 70 -5.89 -8.00 25.15
C VAL A 70 -4.52 -8.21 24.53
N GLN A 71 -3.52 -7.50 25.07
CA GLN A 71 -2.15 -7.59 24.57
C GLN A 71 -1.56 -8.97 24.88
N THR A 72 -0.86 -9.53 23.92
CA THR A 72 -0.13 -10.78 24.04
C THR A 72 1.19 -10.72 23.27
N LYS A 73 1.95 -11.83 23.28
CA LYS A 73 3.19 -12.00 22.55
C LYS A 73 3.05 -13.10 21.50
N SER A 74 3.60 -12.87 20.31
CA SER A 74 3.80 -13.93 19.31
C SER A 74 4.81 -14.97 19.81
N PRO A 75 4.92 -16.15 19.16
CA PRO A 75 5.99 -17.10 19.45
C PRO A 75 7.40 -16.50 19.32
N ALA A 76 7.57 -15.50 18.45
CA ALA A 76 8.82 -14.75 18.29
C ALA A 76 9.00 -13.58 19.29
N GLY A 77 8.06 -13.36 20.21
CA GLY A 77 8.11 -12.29 21.23
C GLY A 77 7.59 -10.92 20.77
N GLY A 78 7.02 -10.83 19.56
CA GLY A 78 6.41 -9.61 19.02
C GLY A 78 5.11 -9.24 19.74
N THR A 79 4.87 -7.95 19.99
CA THR A 79 3.62 -7.48 20.61
C THR A 79 2.48 -7.56 19.61
N GLN A 80 1.43 -8.30 19.95
CA GLN A 80 0.19 -8.41 19.17
C GLN A 80 -1.01 -8.53 20.11
N TRP A 81 -2.21 -8.65 19.55
CA TRP A 81 -3.45 -8.61 20.31
C TRP A 81 -4.35 -9.78 19.91
N ILE A 82 -5.00 -10.39 20.89
CA ILE A 82 -5.99 -11.45 20.72
C ILE A 82 -7.32 -11.06 21.38
N PRO A 83 -8.44 -11.68 21.01
CA PRO A 83 -9.70 -11.45 21.70
C PRO A 83 -9.60 -11.77 23.20
N ALA A 84 -10.22 -10.93 24.02
CA ALA A 84 -10.33 -11.14 25.46
C ALA A 84 -11.10 -12.44 25.79
N ASP A 85 -10.88 -12.97 26.99
CA ASP A 85 -11.62 -14.10 27.57
C ASP A 85 -11.67 -15.38 26.71
N GLY A 86 -10.69 -15.55 25.82
CA GLY A 86 -10.64 -16.70 24.90
C GLY A 86 -11.72 -16.68 23.82
N ALA A 87 -12.35 -15.52 23.58
CA ALA A 87 -13.32 -15.38 22.51
C ALA A 87 -12.68 -15.76 21.16
N ALA A 88 -13.44 -16.47 20.33
CA ALA A 88 -13.00 -16.88 18.99
C ALA A 88 -11.67 -17.68 18.94
N ALA A 89 -11.30 -18.39 20.02
CA ALA A 89 -10.05 -19.15 20.10
C ALA A 89 -9.83 -20.21 18.99
N ASN A 90 -10.90 -20.66 18.32
CA ASN A 90 -10.86 -21.64 17.23
C ASN A 90 -11.41 -21.09 15.89
N LEU A 91 -11.50 -19.77 15.75
CA LEU A 91 -12.16 -19.15 14.60
C LEU A 91 -11.34 -19.25 13.30
N VAL A 92 -10.00 -19.17 13.40
CA VAL A 92 -9.12 -19.09 12.24
C VAL A 92 -8.53 -20.47 11.93
N PRO A 93 -8.65 -20.99 10.69
CA PRO A 93 -7.95 -22.21 10.28
C PRO A 93 -6.44 -22.01 10.28
N ASP A 94 -5.70 -23.03 10.71
CA ASP A 94 -4.26 -23.08 10.47
C ASP A 94 -3.97 -23.09 8.96
N ALA A 95 -2.83 -22.53 8.57
CA ALA A 95 -2.47 -22.40 7.17
C ALA A 95 -2.06 -23.72 6.49
N PHE A 96 -1.63 -24.72 7.27
CA PHE A 96 -1.08 -25.98 6.74
C PHE A 96 -1.65 -27.23 7.44
N ASP A 97 -2.08 -27.13 8.69
CA ASP A 97 -2.62 -28.24 9.47
C ASP A 97 -4.16 -28.15 9.58
N PRO A 98 -4.92 -28.98 8.82
CA PRO A 98 -6.38 -28.89 8.81
C PRO A 98 -7.03 -29.19 10.17
N ALA A 99 -6.33 -29.88 11.07
CA ALA A 99 -6.82 -30.20 12.42
C ALA A 99 -6.59 -29.07 13.43
N LYS A 100 -5.78 -28.06 13.10
CA LYS A 100 -5.48 -26.93 13.98
C LYS A 100 -6.34 -25.70 13.68
N ARG A 101 -6.62 -24.95 14.73
CA ARG A 101 -7.37 -23.69 14.73
C ARG A 101 -6.71 -22.72 15.69
N HIS A 102 -6.92 -21.42 15.43
CA HIS A 102 -6.31 -20.32 16.17
C HIS A 102 -7.34 -19.22 16.47
N ALA A 103 -7.02 -18.39 17.46
CA ALA A 103 -7.66 -17.10 17.63
C ALA A 103 -7.27 -16.17 16.47
N PRO A 104 -8.15 -15.24 16.04
CA PRO A 104 -7.72 -14.15 15.18
C PRO A 104 -6.77 -13.23 15.95
N ILE A 105 -5.93 -12.51 15.23
CA ILE A 105 -5.02 -11.52 15.81
C ILE A 105 -5.30 -10.12 15.26
N MET A 106 -4.86 -9.11 16.00
CA MET A 106 -4.71 -7.73 15.56
C MET A 106 -3.34 -7.21 15.98
N PHE A 107 -2.81 -6.27 15.22
CA PHE A 107 -1.62 -5.49 15.58
C PHE A 107 -2.02 -4.19 16.26
N THR A 108 -1.06 -3.56 16.93
CA THR A 108 -1.27 -2.22 17.50
C THR A 108 -1.72 -1.22 16.43
N THR A 109 -1.22 -1.34 15.19
CA THR A 109 -1.65 -0.52 14.05
C THR A 109 -3.09 -0.80 13.62
N ASP A 110 -3.56 -2.04 13.73
CA ASP A 110 -4.97 -2.37 13.44
C ASP A 110 -5.88 -1.77 14.52
N LEU A 111 -5.48 -1.87 15.79
CA LEU A 111 -6.23 -1.29 16.90
C LEU A 111 -6.30 0.24 16.81
N ALA A 112 -5.32 0.91 16.20
CA ALA A 112 -5.41 2.34 15.93
C ALA A 112 -6.66 2.69 15.10
N LEU A 113 -7.12 1.81 14.21
CA LEU A 113 -8.35 2.01 13.43
C LEU A 113 -9.63 1.93 14.28
N LYS A 114 -9.57 1.30 15.45
CA LYS A 114 -10.66 1.20 16.43
C LYS A 114 -10.61 2.33 17.47
N PHE A 115 -9.42 2.73 17.91
CA PHE A 115 -9.24 3.62 19.06
C PHE A 115 -9.01 5.09 18.69
N ASP A 116 -8.38 5.39 17.55
CA ASP A 116 -8.29 6.77 17.09
C ASP A 116 -9.70 7.29 16.71
N PRO A 117 -10.16 8.46 17.21
CA PRO A 117 -11.51 8.93 16.95
C PRO A 117 -11.84 9.15 15.46
N ALA A 118 -10.88 9.62 14.67
CA ALA A 118 -11.08 9.89 13.25
C ALA A 118 -11.11 8.58 12.44
N TYR A 119 -10.16 7.68 12.68
CA TYR A 119 -10.15 6.38 12.02
C TYR A 119 -11.33 5.52 12.46
N ARG A 120 -11.73 5.55 13.73
CA ARG A 120 -12.91 4.83 14.22
C ARG A 120 -14.17 5.22 13.47
N LYS A 121 -14.38 6.53 13.26
CA LYS A 121 -15.55 7.03 12.50
C LYS A 121 -15.56 6.48 11.07
N ILE A 122 -14.41 6.46 10.40
CA ILE A 122 -14.25 5.93 9.04
C ILE A 122 -14.49 4.41 9.03
N SER A 123 -13.82 3.67 9.90
CA SER A 123 -13.88 2.21 10.00
C SER A 123 -15.29 1.71 10.35
N GLN A 124 -16.01 2.40 11.25
CA GLN A 124 -17.39 2.06 11.57
C GLN A 124 -18.36 2.36 10.42
N ARG A 125 -18.13 3.43 9.65
CA ARG A 125 -18.91 3.70 8.43
C ARG A 125 -18.67 2.60 7.40
N PHE A 126 -17.43 2.22 7.15
CA PHE A 126 -17.06 1.13 6.25
C PHE A 126 -17.65 -0.22 6.66
N LEU A 127 -17.66 -0.52 7.97
CA LEU A 127 -18.31 -1.73 8.46
C LEU A 127 -19.82 -1.75 8.22
N LYS A 128 -20.49 -0.60 8.34
CA LYS A 128 -21.94 -0.46 8.10
C LYS A 128 -22.28 -0.41 6.60
N ASN A 129 -21.36 0.09 5.78
CA ASN A 129 -21.53 0.30 4.34
C ASN A 129 -20.39 -0.39 3.55
N PRO A 130 -20.40 -1.72 3.39
CA PRO A 130 -19.34 -2.45 2.68
C PRO A 130 -19.04 -1.93 1.25
N PRO A 131 -20.03 -1.51 0.43
CA PRO A 131 -19.73 -0.96 -0.90
C PRO A 131 -18.89 0.32 -0.87
N GLU A 132 -19.02 1.16 0.17
CA GLU A 132 -18.16 2.34 0.33
C GLU A 132 -16.72 1.93 0.65
N PHE A 133 -16.53 0.90 1.47
CA PHE A 133 -15.22 0.36 1.78
C PHE A 133 -14.55 -0.21 0.53
N GLU A 134 -15.27 -1.01 -0.24
CA GLU A 134 -14.79 -1.62 -1.48
C GLU A 134 -14.34 -0.56 -2.49
N LEU A 135 -15.16 0.46 -2.71
CA LEU A 135 -14.82 1.56 -3.61
C LEU A 135 -13.59 2.34 -3.11
N ALA A 136 -13.55 2.66 -1.82
CA ALA A 136 -12.43 3.39 -1.22
C ALA A 136 -11.13 2.58 -1.31
N PHE A 137 -11.18 1.28 -1.00
CA PHE A 137 -10.04 0.38 -1.09
C PHE A 137 -9.56 0.23 -2.54
N ALA A 138 -10.46 0.05 -3.51
CA ALA A 138 -10.11 -0.03 -4.92
C ALA A 138 -9.41 1.25 -5.42
N LYS A 139 -9.98 2.42 -5.12
CA LYS A 139 -9.37 3.72 -5.51
C LYS A 139 -8.04 3.97 -4.80
N ALA A 140 -7.93 3.63 -3.52
CA ALA A 140 -6.69 3.80 -2.75
C ALA A 140 -5.60 2.84 -3.23
N TRP A 141 -5.94 1.58 -3.53
CA TRP A 141 -5.01 0.60 -4.09
C TRP A 141 -4.51 1.02 -5.47
N PHE A 142 -5.41 1.47 -6.35
CA PHE A 142 -5.04 2.00 -7.65
C PHE A 142 -4.08 3.19 -7.52
N LYS A 143 -4.41 4.16 -6.66
CA LYS A 143 -3.51 5.28 -6.37
C LYS A 143 -2.16 4.81 -5.83
N LEU A 144 -2.14 3.90 -4.86
CA LEU A 144 -0.90 3.41 -4.25
C LEU A 144 0.08 2.85 -5.28
N THR A 145 -0.43 2.10 -6.25
CA THR A 145 0.38 1.39 -7.26
C THR A 145 0.62 2.17 -8.55
N HIS A 146 0.11 3.41 -8.65
CA HIS A 146 0.23 4.24 -9.85
C HIS A 146 0.64 5.70 -9.56
N ARG A 147 0.77 6.10 -8.29
CA ARG A 147 1.09 7.48 -7.86
C ARG A 147 2.47 7.97 -8.30
N ASP A 148 3.34 7.08 -8.72
CA ASP A 148 4.71 7.33 -9.18
C ASP A 148 4.88 7.09 -10.68
N LEU A 149 3.78 6.96 -11.43
CA LEU A 149 3.79 6.79 -12.89
C LEU A 149 3.62 8.11 -13.67
N GLY A 150 3.63 9.25 -12.97
CA GLY A 150 3.48 10.57 -13.59
C GLY A 150 2.18 10.74 -14.40
N PRO A 151 2.23 11.49 -15.51
CA PRO A 151 1.05 11.78 -16.34
C PRO A 151 0.37 10.52 -16.90
N ARG A 152 -0.97 10.56 -16.98
CA ARG A 152 -1.81 9.48 -17.53
C ARG A 152 -1.39 9.01 -18.93
N ALA A 153 -0.75 9.88 -19.72
CA ALA A 153 -0.21 9.55 -21.03
C ALA A 153 0.81 8.39 -21.02
N ARG A 154 1.38 8.04 -19.87
CA ARG A 154 2.29 6.90 -19.70
C ARG A 154 1.58 5.57 -19.43
N TYR A 155 0.29 5.59 -19.13
CA TYR A 155 -0.45 4.38 -18.79
C TYR A 155 -0.70 3.58 -20.07
N ALA A 156 -0.44 2.28 -20.04
CA ALA A 156 -0.53 1.41 -21.21
C ALA A 156 -1.40 0.18 -20.93
N GLY A 157 -2.03 -0.33 -22.00
CA GLY A 157 -2.89 -1.52 -21.94
C GLY A 157 -4.39 -1.20 -21.90
N ASN A 158 -5.21 -2.24 -21.95
CA ASN A 158 -6.67 -2.15 -22.06
C ASN A 158 -7.41 -2.05 -20.72
N LEU A 159 -6.69 -2.07 -19.60
CA LEU A 159 -7.25 -1.97 -18.24
C LEU A 159 -7.11 -0.57 -17.64
N VAL A 160 -6.64 0.42 -18.41
CA VAL A 160 -6.54 1.81 -17.96
C VAL A 160 -7.96 2.36 -17.74
N PRO A 161 -8.30 2.82 -16.53
CA PRO A 161 -9.63 3.37 -16.26
C PRO A 161 -9.86 4.67 -17.02
N SER A 162 -11.08 4.87 -17.52
CA SER A 162 -11.46 6.12 -18.20
C SER A 162 -11.51 7.32 -17.26
N GLU A 163 -11.88 7.11 -15.99
CA GLU A 163 -11.90 8.16 -14.95
C GLU A 163 -10.52 8.80 -14.78
N GLU A 164 -10.47 10.13 -14.86
CA GLU A 164 -9.28 10.91 -14.47
C GLU A 164 -9.36 11.23 -12.98
N LEU A 165 -8.26 11.01 -12.26
CA LEU A 165 -8.21 11.22 -10.82
C LEU A 165 -7.38 12.46 -10.51
N LEU A 166 -7.89 13.32 -9.62
CA LEU A 166 -7.24 14.60 -9.30
C LEU A 166 -5.75 14.48 -8.92
N TRP A 167 -5.34 13.39 -8.26
CA TRP A 167 -3.94 13.19 -7.86
C TRP A 167 -2.99 12.90 -9.02
N GLN A 168 -3.51 12.64 -10.22
CA GLN A 168 -2.74 12.44 -11.44
C GLN A 168 -2.36 13.76 -12.11
N ASP A 169 -2.75 14.89 -11.51
CA ASP A 169 -2.60 16.23 -12.05
C ASP A 169 -3.05 16.32 -13.52
N PRO A 170 -4.34 15.96 -13.81
CA PRO A 170 -4.82 15.80 -15.18
C PRO A 170 -4.76 17.13 -15.95
N LEU A 171 -4.37 17.04 -17.21
CA LEU A 171 -4.37 18.16 -18.14
C LEU A 171 -5.55 18.01 -19.11
N PRO A 172 -6.22 19.10 -19.51
CA PRO A 172 -7.24 19.05 -20.55
C PRO A 172 -6.71 18.42 -21.83
N ALA A 173 -7.58 17.69 -22.52
CA ALA A 173 -7.28 17.24 -23.87
C ALA A 173 -7.17 18.44 -24.81
N VAL A 174 -6.28 18.34 -25.80
CA VAL A 174 -6.20 19.34 -26.89
C VAL A 174 -7.43 19.16 -27.77
N ASP A 175 -8.25 20.20 -27.87
CA ASP A 175 -9.50 20.24 -28.64
C ASP A 175 -9.49 21.25 -29.81
N HIS A 176 -8.31 21.78 -30.14
CA HIS A 176 -8.09 22.75 -31.20
C HIS A 176 -6.82 22.41 -32.02
N GLU A 177 -6.67 23.06 -33.17
CA GLU A 177 -5.44 22.94 -33.97
C GLU A 177 -4.25 23.53 -33.22
N LEU A 178 -3.11 22.85 -33.29
CA LEU A 178 -1.86 23.32 -32.70
C LEU A 178 -1.18 24.34 -33.62
N VAL A 179 -0.52 25.32 -33.01
CA VAL A 179 0.24 26.35 -33.75
C VAL A 179 1.29 25.73 -34.66
N GLY A 180 1.32 26.19 -35.92
CA GLY A 180 2.30 25.76 -36.91
C GLY A 180 3.62 26.53 -36.83
N ALA A 181 4.56 26.21 -37.73
CA ALA A 181 5.87 26.86 -37.76
C ALA A 181 5.79 28.38 -37.97
N GLU A 182 4.87 28.85 -38.83
CA GLU A 182 4.64 30.27 -39.09
C GLU A 182 4.06 31.00 -37.86
N ASP A 183 3.07 30.40 -37.20
CA ASP A 183 2.49 30.93 -35.97
C ASP A 183 3.55 31.05 -34.85
N ILE A 184 4.37 30.01 -34.69
CA ILE A 184 5.46 30.00 -33.70
C ILE A 184 6.46 31.14 -33.97
N ALA A 185 6.83 31.38 -35.24
CA ALA A 185 7.75 32.46 -35.61
C ALA A 185 7.14 33.84 -35.34
N ARG A 186 5.86 34.04 -35.67
CA ARG A 186 5.11 35.27 -35.36
C ARG A 186 5.04 35.51 -33.85
N LEU A 187 4.62 34.51 -33.07
CA LEU A 187 4.46 34.63 -31.62
C LEU A 187 5.78 34.95 -30.89
N LYS A 188 6.91 34.35 -31.31
CA LYS A 188 8.22 34.69 -30.75
C LYS A 188 8.58 36.16 -30.99
N THR A 189 8.28 36.69 -32.18
CA THR A 189 8.52 38.09 -32.52
C THR A 189 7.66 39.02 -31.65
N GLU A 190 6.38 38.70 -31.47
CA GLU A 190 5.46 39.46 -30.62
C GLU A 190 5.89 39.45 -29.14
N ILE A 191 6.31 38.29 -28.61
CA ILE A 191 6.81 38.19 -27.23
C ILE A 191 8.07 39.05 -27.03
N LEU A 192 9.00 39.07 -27.99
CA LEU A 192 10.19 39.91 -27.92
C LEU A 192 9.88 41.41 -28.02
N ALA A 193 8.79 41.77 -28.72
CA ALA A 193 8.31 43.15 -28.83
C ALA A 193 7.45 43.62 -27.64
N SER A 194 7.08 42.71 -26.72
CA SER A 194 6.16 43.00 -25.60
C SER A 194 6.72 43.95 -24.53
N GLY A 195 8.03 44.21 -24.54
CA GLY A 195 8.73 45.00 -23.53
C GLY A 195 9.24 44.18 -22.32
N LEU A 196 8.98 42.87 -22.28
CA LEU A 196 9.59 41.96 -21.30
C LEU A 196 11.09 41.81 -21.55
N THR A 197 11.87 41.86 -20.48
CA THR A 197 13.31 41.69 -20.55
C THR A 197 13.69 40.21 -20.70
N ILE A 198 14.86 39.95 -21.27
CA ILE A 198 15.40 38.58 -21.39
C ILE A 198 15.43 37.85 -20.03
N PRO A 199 15.90 38.46 -18.92
CA PRO A 199 15.86 37.81 -17.61
C PRO A 199 14.46 37.43 -17.13
N GLU A 200 13.42 38.24 -17.41
CA GLU A 200 12.03 37.92 -17.04
C GLU A 200 11.50 36.72 -17.83
N LEU A 201 11.75 36.69 -19.14
CA LEU A 201 11.35 35.57 -20.02
C LEU A 201 12.01 34.26 -19.58
N VAL A 202 13.33 34.28 -19.39
CA VAL A 202 14.11 33.11 -18.97
C VAL A 202 13.69 32.65 -17.57
N ARG A 203 13.56 33.56 -16.61
CA ARG A 203 13.17 33.22 -15.24
C ARG A 203 11.78 32.60 -15.20
N THR A 204 10.83 33.15 -15.96
CA THR A 204 9.45 32.63 -16.00
C THR A 204 9.39 31.24 -16.61
N ALA A 205 10.05 31.02 -17.75
CA ALA A 205 10.12 29.72 -18.39
C ALA A 205 10.81 28.67 -17.49
N TRP A 206 11.92 29.05 -16.85
CA TRP A 206 12.64 28.18 -15.92
C TRP A 206 11.79 27.85 -14.69
N ALA A 207 11.17 28.84 -14.06
CA ALA A 207 10.31 28.62 -12.89
C ALA A 207 9.13 27.69 -13.20
N SER A 208 8.59 27.73 -14.43
CA SER A 208 7.56 26.81 -14.88
C SER A 208 8.08 25.39 -15.11
N ALA A 209 9.23 25.21 -15.75
CA ALA A 209 9.74 23.89 -16.11
C ALA A 209 10.47 23.17 -14.96
N ALA A 210 11.11 23.91 -14.06
CA ALA A 210 11.97 23.36 -13.01
C ALA A 210 11.19 22.77 -11.81
N SER A 211 9.86 22.87 -11.79
CA SER A 211 9.03 22.16 -10.80
C SER A 211 8.97 20.64 -11.05
N PHE A 212 9.36 20.21 -12.25
CA PHE A 212 9.42 18.81 -12.63
C PHE A 212 10.46 18.03 -11.81
N ARG A 213 10.13 16.78 -11.50
CA ARG A 213 11.05 15.81 -10.90
C ARG A 213 10.85 14.44 -11.53
N GLY A 214 11.94 13.70 -11.72
CA GLY A 214 11.88 12.36 -12.34
C GLY A 214 11.68 11.21 -11.35
N THR A 215 11.45 11.49 -10.08
CA THR A 215 11.34 10.48 -9.01
C THR A 215 9.99 9.76 -9.01
N ASP A 216 8.94 10.41 -9.50
CA ASP A 216 7.56 9.93 -9.58
C ASP A 216 7.01 10.01 -11.01
N MET A 217 7.93 9.86 -11.97
CA MET A 217 7.65 9.68 -13.39
C MET A 217 7.49 8.22 -13.76
#